data_AF-A0A6G3UGC8-F1
#
_entry.id   AF-A0A6G3UGC8-F1
#
_cell.length_a   1.000
_cell.length_b   1.000
_cell.length_c   1.000
_cell.angle_alpha   90.00
_cell.angle_beta   90.00
_cell.angle_gamma   90.00
#
_symmetry.space_group_name_H-M   'P 1'
#
loop_
_entity.id
_entity.type
_entity.pdbx_description
1 polymer ?
#
loop_
_entity_poly.entity_id
_entity_poly.type
_entity_poly.pdbx_seq_one_letter_code
_entity_poly.pdbx_strand_id
1 'polypeptide(L)'
;MTTTTTSPLTPRDRVAELAGARIKGYQPGYLADRPHAVAAVARLRLGAGQRPESCLDLWDLVDTSPLHIPAENARVLSEPELERAENALHIALTLWALHQQSRRDAGMHEQGSRGKPRGVGAAVRRMMKPDEIDDSLRKRLVRAGTAPDLTTLAQRLRDIVSLLRRERYPLDYALLAGQLYTWQWPDGPDRVRREWARSFHAWQGEKDSGSADD
;
A
#
# COMPACT_ATOMS: atom_id res chain seq x y z
N MET A 1 1.11 -37.23 -9.48
CA MET A 1 0.39 -35.99 -9.83
C MET A 1 -0.11 -35.37 -8.54
N THR A 2 0.61 -34.39 -8.00
CA THR A 2 0.16 -33.61 -6.83
C THR A 2 -0.78 -32.51 -7.34
N THR A 3 -2.08 -32.68 -7.12
CA THR A 3 -3.05 -31.61 -7.31
C THR A 3 -2.84 -30.61 -6.18
N THR A 4 -2.16 -29.50 -6.46
CA THR A 4 -2.13 -28.35 -5.55
C THR A 4 -3.54 -27.78 -5.52
N THR A 5 -4.30 -28.08 -4.47
CA THR A 5 -5.57 -27.41 -4.18
C THR A 5 -5.25 -25.96 -3.84
N THR A 6 -5.36 -25.07 -4.84
CA THR A 6 -5.22 -23.63 -4.65
C THR A 6 -6.41 -23.15 -3.83
N SER A 7 -6.16 -22.70 -2.60
CA SER A 7 -7.19 -22.07 -1.75
C SER A 7 -7.83 -20.87 -2.46
N PRO A 8 -9.14 -20.63 -2.25
CA PRO A 8 -9.82 -19.54 -2.91
C PRO A 8 -9.27 -18.17 -2.47
N LEU A 9 -9.15 -17.24 -3.42
CA LEU A 9 -8.69 -15.88 -3.14
C LEU A 9 -9.71 -15.15 -2.25
N THR A 10 -9.24 -14.59 -1.14
CA THR A 10 -10.10 -13.78 -0.27
C THR A 10 -10.36 -12.41 -0.90
N PRO A 11 -11.44 -11.70 -0.53
CA PRO A 11 -11.67 -10.33 -1.00
C PRO A 11 -10.47 -9.40 -0.74
N ARG A 12 -9.81 -9.58 0.42
CA ARG A 12 -8.59 -8.84 0.78
C ARG A 12 -7.45 -9.08 -0.22
N ASP A 13 -7.24 -10.33 -0.62
CA ASP A 13 -6.16 -10.70 -1.55
C ASP A 13 -6.43 -10.12 -2.94
N ARG A 14 -7.69 -10.20 -3.40
CA ARG A 14 -8.10 -9.59 -4.68
C ARG A 14 -7.86 -8.08 -4.72
N VAL A 15 -8.15 -7.37 -3.63
CA VAL A 15 -7.88 -5.93 -3.50
C VAL A 15 -6.38 -5.63 -3.56
N ALA A 16 -5.57 -6.42 -2.83
CA ALA A 16 -4.13 -6.26 -2.83
C ALA A 16 -3.51 -6.53 -4.22
N GLU A 17 -3.93 -7.62 -4.86
CA GLU A 17 -3.49 -7.99 -6.21
C GLU A 17 -3.86 -6.94 -7.24
N LEU A 18 -5.10 -6.43 -7.20
CA LEU A 18 -5.54 -5.40 -8.13
C LEU A 18 -4.75 -4.09 -7.94
N ALA A 19 -4.54 -3.65 -6.69
CA ALA A 19 -3.69 -2.48 -6.42
C ALA A 19 -2.28 -2.65 -6.99
N GLY A 20 -1.66 -3.81 -6.73
CA GLY A 20 -0.34 -4.15 -7.25
C GLY A 20 -0.28 -4.18 -8.77
N ALA A 21 -1.29 -4.76 -9.42
CA ALA A 21 -1.39 -4.83 -10.88
C ALA A 21 -1.52 -3.42 -11.50
N ARG A 22 -2.39 -2.57 -10.96
CA ARG A 22 -2.54 -1.17 -11.42
C ARG A 22 -1.24 -0.39 -11.30
N ILE A 23 -0.57 -0.49 -10.14
CA ILE A 23 0.71 0.21 -9.92
C ILE A 23 1.79 -0.32 -10.88
N LYS A 24 1.89 -1.65 -11.07
CA LYS A 24 2.83 -2.26 -12.02
C LYS A 24 2.55 -1.83 -13.47
N GLY A 25 1.31 -1.52 -13.82
CA GLY A 25 0.94 -0.94 -15.12
C GLY A 25 1.49 0.48 -15.33
N TYR A 26 1.56 1.30 -14.29
CA TYR A 26 1.98 2.71 -14.39
C TYR A 26 3.43 2.98 -14.02
N GLN A 27 3.97 2.32 -12.98
CA GLN A 27 5.28 2.64 -12.42
C GLN A 27 6.43 2.56 -13.44
N PRO A 28 6.59 1.48 -14.24
CA PRO A 28 7.67 1.41 -15.23
C PRO A 28 7.54 2.50 -16.30
N GLY A 29 6.30 2.78 -16.74
CA GLY A 29 6.03 3.86 -17.69
C GLY A 29 6.37 5.23 -17.12
N TYR A 30 6.07 5.47 -15.84
CA TYR A 30 6.39 6.73 -15.17
C TYR A 30 7.90 6.93 -15.03
N LEU A 31 8.65 5.88 -14.65
CA LEU A 31 10.11 5.92 -14.56
C LEU A 31 10.76 6.17 -15.93
N ALA A 32 10.18 5.62 -17.00
CA ALA A 32 10.60 5.85 -18.39
C ALA A 32 9.99 7.12 -19.02
N ASP A 33 9.39 8.00 -18.21
CA ASP A 33 8.76 9.27 -18.62
C ASP A 33 7.75 9.16 -19.77
N ARG A 34 7.00 8.04 -19.81
CA ARG A 34 5.96 7.82 -20.82
C ARG A 34 4.75 8.74 -20.54
N PRO A 35 4.26 9.52 -21.52
CA PRO A 35 3.20 10.51 -21.30
C PRO A 35 1.95 9.97 -20.61
N HIS A 36 1.45 8.79 -21.02
CA HIS A 36 0.25 8.19 -20.43
C HIS A 36 0.41 7.91 -18.92
N ALA A 37 1.58 7.41 -18.50
CA ALA A 37 1.86 7.08 -17.11
C ALA A 37 2.09 8.34 -16.28
N VAL A 38 2.75 9.36 -16.85
CA VAL A 38 2.88 10.68 -16.22
C VAL A 38 1.53 11.33 -15.98
N ALA A 39 0.65 11.30 -16.98
CA ALA A 39 -0.72 11.81 -16.87
C ALA A 39 -1.55 11.03 -15.83
N ALA A 40 -1.45 9.69 -15.81
CA ALA A 40 -2.13 8.85 -14.83
C ALA A 40 -1.71 9.19 -13.39
N VAL A 41 -0.40 9.28 -13.11
CA VAL A 41 0.12 9.67 -11.79
C VAL A 41 -0.30 11.10 -11.43
N ALA A 42 -0.29 12.03 -12.38
CA ALA A 42 -0.75 13.40 -12.14
C ALA A 42 -2.24 13.45 -11.73
N ARG A 43 -3.11 12.72 -12.44
CA ARG A 43 -4.54 12.61 -12.10
C ARG A 43 -4.75 11.96 -10.74
N LEU A 44 -4.13 10.81 -10.48
CA LEU A 44 -4.22 10.11 -9.19
C LEU A 44 -3.81 11.00 -7.99
N ARG A 45 -2.83 11.90 -8.17
CA ARG A 45 -2.44 12.84 -7.12
C ARG A 45 -3.55 13.83 -6.73
N LEU A 46 -4.43 14.19 -7.66
CA LEU A 46 -5.54 15.11 -7.40
C LEU A 46 -6.58 14.48 -6.46
N GLY A 47 -6.79 13.17 -6.54
CA GLY A 47 -7.71 12.45 -5.65
C GLY A 47 -7.18 12.21 -4.24
N ALA A 48 -5.91 12.50 -3.96
CA ALA A 48 -5.31 12.23 -2.67
C ALA A 48 -5.87 13.18 -1.59
N GLY A 49 -6.70 12.64 -0.69
CA GLY A 49 -7.43 13.42 0.33
C GLY A 49 -8.89 13.71 -0.05
N GLN A 50 -9.33 13.28 -1.23
CA GLN A 50 -10.72 13.29 -1.66
C GLN A 50 -11.32 11.89 -1.53
N ARG A 51 -12.65 11.80 -1.45
CA ARG A 51 -13.34 10.52 -1.45
C ARG A 51 -13.47 9.95 -2.87
N PRO A 52 -13.48 8.61 -3.07
CA PRO A 52 -13.60 8.02 -4.40
C PRO A 52 -14.81 8.53 -5.19
N GLU A 53 -15.95 8.70 -4.53
CA GLU A 53 -17.21 9.17 -5.12
C GLU A 53 -17.15 10.62 -5.60
N SER A 54 -16.19 11.41 -5.12
CA SER A 54 -15.99 12.81 -5.51
C SER A 54 -15.04 12.96 -6.71
N CYS A 55 -14.44 11.86 -7.19
CA CYS A 55 -13.40 11.87 -8.20
C CYS A 55 -13.79 11.06 -9.44
N LEU A 56 -14.79 11.53 -10.19
CA LEU A 56 -15.21 10.92 -11.47
C LEU A 56 -14.03 10.66 -12.42
N ASP A 57 -13.07 11.59 -12.47
CA ASP A 57 -11.86 11.48 -13.29
C ASP A 57 -10.89 10.35 -12.87
N LEU A 58 -11.13 9.66 -11.76
CA LEU A 58 -10.29 8.55 -11.29
C LEU A 58 -10.91 7.17 -11.53
N TRP A 59 -12.16 7.09 -11.97
CA TRP A 59 -12.85 5.81 -12.20
C TRP A 59 -12.08 4.90 -13.15
N ASP A 60 -11.60 5.41 -14.28
CA ASP A 60 -10.79 4.62 -15.24
C ASP A 60 -9.41 4.22 -14.70
N LEU A 61 -8.85 5.00 -13.76
CA LEU A 61 -7.50 4.79 -13.25
C LEU A 61 -7.45 3.79 -12.09
N VAL A 62 -8.49 3.81 -11.25
CA VAL A 62 -8.68 2.85 -10.15
C VAL A 62 -9.28 1.55 -10.69
N ASP A 63 -10.20 1.65 -11.65
CA ASP A 63 -10.93 0.59 -12.37
C ASP A 63 -11.10 -0.71 -11.56
N THR A 64 -12.25 -0.78 -10.89
CA THR A 64 -12.67 -1.89 -10.04
C THR A 64 -13.42 -2.99 -10.79
N SER A 65 -13.60 -2.89 -12.11
CA SER A 65 -14.25 -3.92 -12.93
C SER A 65 -13.74 -5.36 -12.67
N PRO A 66 -12.42 -5.60 -12.44
CA PRO A 66 -11.92 -6.93 -12.09
C PRO A 66 -12.42 -7.50 -10.76
N LEU A 67 -13.05 -6.68 -9.90
CA LEU A 67 -13.66 -7.12 -8.65
C LEU A 67 -15.09 -7.61 -8.84
N HIS A 68 -15.82 -7.06 -9.82
CA HIS A 68 -17.19 -7.45 -10.16
C HIS A 68 -17.24 -8.82 -10.85
N ILE A 69 -16.20 -9.18 -11.59
CA ILE A 69 -16.07 -10.48 -12.23
C ILE A 69 -15.22 -11.40 -11.34
N PRO A 70 -15.74 -12.54 -10.85
CA PRO A 70 -14.95 -13.45 -10.06
C PRO A 70 -13.80 -14.05 -10.89
N ALA A 71 -12.59 -14.05 -10.33
CA ALA A 71 -11.50 -14.89 -10.84
C ALA A 71 -11.86 -16.37 -10.71
N GLU A 72 -11.19 -17.25 -11.45
CA GLU A 72 -11.46 -18.70 -11.48
C GLU A 72 -11.53 -19.37 -10.08
N ASN A 73 -10.83 -18.80 -9.10
CA ASN A 73 -10.78 -19.26 -7.70
C ASN A 73 -11.33 -18.24 -6.69
N ALA A 74 -12.26 -17.36 -7.10
CA ALA A 74 -12.85 -16.34 -6.24
C ALA A 74 -14.37 -16.34 -6.29
N ARG A 75 -15.01 -15.91 -5.20
CA ARG A 75 -16.45 -15.63 -5.21
C ARG A 75 -16.76 -14.20 -5.63
N VAL A 76 -18.01 -13.98 -6.01
CA VAL A 76 -18.57 -12.64 -6.21
C VAL A 76 -18.57 -11.88 -4.87
N LEU A 77 -18.22 -10.60 -4.94
CA LEU A 77 -18.27 -9.70 -3.79
C LEU A 77 -19.66 -9.08 -3.67
N SER A 78 -20.12 -8.93 -2.44
CA SER A 78 -21.33 -8.14 -2.14
C SER A 78 -21.08 -6.63 -2.32
N GLU A 79 -22.14 -5.84 -2.46
CA GLU A 79 -22.04 -4.37 -2.57
C GLU A 79 -21.22 -3.73 -1.44
N PRO A 80 -21.40 -4.06 -0.14
CA PRO A 80 -20.56 -3.49 0.91
C PRO A 80 -19.09 -3.89 0.82
N GLU A 81 -18.78 -5.04 0.24
CA GLU A 81 -17.39 -5.47 0.01
C GLU A 81 -16.77 -4.71 -1.16
N LEU A 82 -17.54 -4.47 -2.23
CA LEU A 82 -17.10 -3.67 -3.37
C LEU A 82 -16.82 -2.22 -2.96
N GLU A 83 -17.73 -1.59 -2.21
CA GLU A 83 -17.55 -0.23 -1.70
C GLU A 83 -16.28 -0.11 -0.84
N ARG A 84 -16.03 -1.08 0.04
CA ARG A 84 -14.81 -1.10 0.86
C ARG A 84 -13.55 -1.32 0.03
N ALA A 85 -13.64 -2.14 -1.01
CA ALA A 85 -12.55 -2.39 -1.93
C ALA A 85 -12.20 -1.13 -2.74
N GLU A 86 -13.20 -0.43 -3.27
CA GLU A 86 -13.05 0.85 -3.99
C GLU A 86 -12.36 1.89 -3.12
N ASN A 87 -12.85 2.09 -1.89
CA ASN A 87 -12.24 2.98 -0.91
C ASN A 87 -10.76 2.64 -0.66
N ALA A 88 -10.44 1.35 -0.48
CA ALA A 88 -9.08 0.89 -0.23
C ALA A 88 -8.15 1.10 -1.43
N LEU A 89 -8.61 0.79 -2.64
CA LEU A 89 -7.87 0.97 -3.89
C LEU A 89 -7.59 2.45 -4.15
N HIS A 90 -8.62 3.30 -4.04
CA HIS A 90 -8.48 4.74 -4.21
C HIS A 90 -7.42 5.32 -3.26
N ILE A 91 -7.50 5.02 -1.96
CA ILE A 91 -6.52 5.53 -0.99
C ILE A 91 -5.12 5.00 -1.31
N ALA A 92 -4.96 3.71 -1.61
CA ALA A 92 -3.64 3.14 -1.89
C ALA A 92 -3.01 3.74 -3.16
N LEU A 93 -3.77 3.85 -4.25
CA LEU A 93 -3.28 4.36 -5.54
C LEU A 93 -2.96 5.86 -5.48
N THR A 94 -3.79 6.65 -4.80
CA THR A 94 -3.55 8.09 -4.63
C THR A 94 -2.34 8.35 -3.71
N LEU A 95 -2.16 7.56 -2.64
CA LEU A 95 -0.95 7.61 -1.81
C LEU A 95 0.30 7.18 -2.56
N TRP A 96 0.22 6.14 -3.41
CA TRP A 96 1.34 5.73 -4.27
C TRP A 96 1.72 6.84 -5.25
N ALA A 97 0.74 7.44 -5.93
CA ALA A 97 0.99 8.51 -6.89
C ALA A 97 1.64 9.74 -6.24
N LEU A 98 1.24 10.07 -5.00
CA LEU A 98 1.90 11.09 -4.18
C LEU A 98 3.35 10.70 -3.87
N HIS A 99 3.60 9.46 -3.46
CA HIS A 99 4.93 8.96 -3.13
C HIS A 99 5.87 8.99 -4.35
N GLN A 100 5.37 8.52 -5.49
CA GLN A 100 6.12 8.43 -6.75
C GLN A 100 6.39 9.81 -7.37
N GLN A 101 5.66 10.85 -6.99
CA GLN A 101 5.78 12.19 -7.57
C GLN A 101 7.25 12.69 -7.58
N SER A 102 7.73 13.09 -8.75
CA SER A 102 9.09 13.63 -8.96
C SER A 102 10.21 12.63 -8.59
N ARG A 103 9.89 11.34 -8.45
CA ARG A 103 10.85 10.24 -8.31
C ARG A 103 10.86 9.47 -9.63
N ARG A 104 11.90 9.71 -10.44
CA ARG A 104 12.14 9.01 -11.73
C ARG A 104 13.25 7.97 -11.63
N ASP A 105 14.08 8.11 -10.61
CA ASP A 105 15.26 7.31 -10.31
C ASP A 105 14.93 5.96 -9.64
N ALA A 106 13.79 5.87 -8.95
CA ALA A 106 13.38 4.64 -8.26
C ALA A 106 11.85 4.50 -8.18
N GLY A 107 11.37 3.26 -8.21
CA GLY A 107 9.97 2.92 -7.96
C GLY A 107 9.65 2.97 -6.46
N MET A 108 8.59 3.68 -6.09
CA MET A 108 8.18 3.83 -4.69
C MET A 108 7.19 2.76 -4.24
N HIS A 109 6.68 1.93 -5.17
CA HIS A 109 6.07 0.65 -4.86
C HIS A 109 7.07 -0.49 -5.02
N GLU A 110 7.25 -1.24 -3.94
CA GLU A 110 7.97 -2.52 -3.95
C GLU A 110 7.23 -3.54 -3.08
N GLN A 111 7.06 -4.75 -3.60
CA GLN A 111 6.48 -5.85 -2.84
C GLN A 111 7.46 -6.33 -1.76
N GLY A 112 6.96 -6.54 -0.56
CA GLY A 112 7.75 -7.12 0.53
C GLY A 112 7.95 -8.62 0.36
N SER A 113 9.00 -9.16 0.99
CA SER A 113 9.22 -10.59 1.11
C SER A 113 9.54 -10.99 2.55
N ARG A 114 9.55 -12.29 2.82
CA ARG A 114 10.01 -12.81 4.10
C ARG A 114 11.48 -12.39 4.30
N GLY A 115 11.76 -11.63 5.36
CA GLY A 115 13.09 -11.08 5.65
C GLY A 115 13.33 -9.66 5.12
N LYS A 116 12.56 -9.20 4.11
CA LYS A 116 12.57 -7.81 3.64
C LYS A 116 11.16 -7.23 3.64
N PRO A 117 10.54 -7.02 4.82
CA PRO A 117 9.18 -6.49 4.89
C PRO A 117 9.14 -5.05 4.37
N ARG A 118 8.18 -4.78 3.47
CA ARG A 118 7.94 -3.45 2.87
C ARG A 118 6.60 -2.83 3.30
N GLY A 119 5.90 -3.41 4.29
CA GLY A 119 4.66 -2.83 4.84
C GLY A 119 4.89 -1.57 5.68
N VAL A 120 3.80 -0.89 6.09
CA VAL A 120 3.86 0.42 6.78
C VAL A 120 4.74 0.42 8.02
N GLY A 121 4.61 -0.56 8.92
CA GLY A 121 5.43 -0.62 10.13
C GLY A 121 6.91 -0.80 9.81
N ALA A 122 7.24 -1.69 8.86
CA ALA A 122 8.62 -1.87 8.39
C ALA A 122 9.17 -0.63 7.67
N ALA A 123 8.34 0.10 6.92
CA ALA A 123 8.73 1.34 6.26
C ALA A 123 9.05 2.44 7.29
N VAL A 124 8.26 2.56 8.35
CA VAL A 124 8.55 3.48 9.45
C VAL A 124 9.82 3.08 10.19
N ARG A 125 10.03 1.78 10.46
CA ARG A 125 11.25 1.29 11.11
C ARG A 125 12.51 1.56 10.27
N ARG A 126 12.45 1.41 8.95
CA ARG A 126 13.56 1.69 8.03
C ARG A 126 14.02 3.15 8.01
N MET A 127 13.14 4.10 8.38
CA MET A 127 13.53 5.51 8.54
C MET A 127 14.34 5.77 9.82
N MET A 128 14.43 4.80 10.73
CA MET A 128 15.16 4.90 11.99
C MET A 128 16.54 4.24 11.86
N LYS A 129 17.48 4.63 12.72
CA LYS A 129 18.75 3.91 12.83
C LYS A 129 18.53 2.47 13.34
N PRO A 130 19.37 1.50 12.95
CA PRO A 130 19.20 0.09 13.33
C PRO A 130 19.09 -0.18 14.83
N ASP A 131 19.74 0.62 15.66
CA ASP A 131 19.86 0.48 17.12
C ASP A 131 19.03 1.50 17.92
N GLU A 132 18.34 2.41 17.23
CA GLU A 132 17.60 3.52 17.86
C GLU A 132 16.11 3.46 17.50
N ILE A 133 15.24 3.78 18.47
CA ILE A 133 13.81 3.99 18.22
C ILE A 133 13.53 5.49 18.25
N ASP A 134 13.25 6.07 17.08
CA ASP A 134 12.75 7.44 16.98
C ASP A 134 11.30 7.50 17.48
N ASP A 135 11.12 8.08 18.67
CA ASP A 135 9.81 8.23 19.31
C ASP A 135 8.83 9.08 18.50
N SER A 136 9.30 10.06 17.70
CA SER A 136 8.45 10.88 16.84
C SER A 136 7.85 10.04 15.71
N LEU A 137 8.69 9.26 15.03
CA LEU A 137 8.25 8.35 13.97
C LEU A 137 7.34 7.23 14.52
N ARG A 138 7.68 6.67 15.68
CA ARG A 138 6.84 5.67 16.37
C ARG A 138 5.48 6.25 16.75
N LYS A 139 5.43 7.44 17.34
CA LYS A 139 4.17 8.13 17.68
C LYS A 139 3.30 8.40 16.46
N ARG A 140 3.89 8.73 15.30
CA ARG A 140 3.15 8.88 14.04
C ARG A 140 2.50 7.58 13.58
N LEU A 141 3.22 6.45 13.65
CA LEU A 141 2.66 5.13 13.34
C LEU A 141 1.53 4.75 14.30
N VAL A 142 1.72 4.96 15.60
CA VAL A 142 0.67 4.71 16.62
C VAL A 142 -0.54 5.58 16.34
N ARG A 143 -0.35 6.87 16.05
CA ARG A 143 -1.43 7.79 15.69
C ARG A 143 -2.16 7.30 14.44
N ALA A 144 -1.48 6.87 13.38
CA ALA A 144 -2.16 6.28 12.23
C ALA A 144 -3.02 5.07 12.64
N GLY A 145 -2.47 4.18 13.48
CA GLY A 145 -3.16 2.97 13.97
C GLY A 145 -4.30 3.22 14.96
N THR A 146 -4.51 4.44 15.42
CA THR A 146 -5.63 4.86 16.28
C THR A 146 -6.54 5.88 15.59
N ALA A 147 -6.55 5.91 14.26
CA ALA A 147 -7.52 6.69 13.51
C ALA A 147 -8.96 6.24 13.84
N PRO A 148 -9.89 7.17 14.09
CA PRO A 148 -11.28 6.82 14.39
C PRO A 148 -12.06 6.34 13.14
N ASP A 149 -11.60 6.72 11.96
CA ASP A 149 -12.26 6.42 10.68
C ASP A 149 -11.24 6.34 9.54
N LEU A 150 -11.69 5.87 8.37
CA LEU A 150 -10.86 5.68 7.18
C LEU A 150 -10.31 7.00 6.62
N THR A 151 -11.06 8.10 6.70
CA THR A 151 -10.63 9.42 6.19
C THR A 151 -9.46 9.94 7.01
N THR A 152 -9.59 9.89 8.34
CA THR A 152 -8.53 10.26 9.28
C THR A 152 -7.31 9.35 9.11
N LEU A 153 -7.53 8.05 8.85
CA LEU A 153 -6.44 7.13 8.55
C LEU A 153 -5.70 7.53 7.27
N ALA A 154 -6.41 7.81 6.19
CA ALA A 154 -5.82 8.21 4.91
C ALA A 154 -4.95 9.48 5.05
N GLN A 155 -5.41 10.48 5.81
CA GLN A 155 -4.61 11.68 6.09
C GLN A 155 -3.35 11.36 6.89
N ARG A 156 -3.45 10.55 7.95
CA ARG A 156 -2.28 10.15 8.77
C ARG A 156 -1.28 9.32 7.97
N LEU A 157 -1.76 8.46 7.07
CA LEU A 157 -0.92 7.72 6.13
C LEU A 157 -0.25 8.64 5.11
N ARG A 158 -0.94 9.67 4.61
CA ARG A 158 -0.36 10.68 3.72
C ARG A 158 0.83 11.39 4.38
N ASP A 159 0.72 11.72 5.66
CA ASP A 159 1.81 12.34 6.41
C ASP A 159 3.04 11.40 6.49
N ILE A 160 2.82 10.10 6.75
CA ILE A 160 3.88 9.08 6.75
C ILE A 160 4.50 8.92 5.36
N VAL A 161 3.68 8.83 4.31
CA VAL A 161 4.14 8.68 2.92
C VAL A 161 4.94 9.89 2.48
N SER A 162 4.61 11.09 2.95
CA SER A 162 5.38 12.30 2.65
C SER A 162 6.80 12.24 3.23
N LEU A 163 6.96 11.64 4.42
CA LEU A 163 8.28 11.37 5.01
C LEU A 163 9.02 10.28 4.22
N LEU A 164 8.36 9.15 3.92
CA LEU A 164 8.96 8.08 3.10
C LEU A 164 9.45 8.60 1.75
N ARG A 165 8.66 9.46 1.10
CA ARG A 165 9.03 10.11 -0.16
C ARG A 165 10.28 10.96 -0.02
N ARG A 166 10.41 11.72 1.07
CA ARG A 166 11.58 12.58 1.33
C ARG A 166 12.84 11.72 1.49
N GLU A 167 12.74 10.67 2.29
CA GLU A 167 13.82 9.74 2.62
C GLU A 167 14.06 8.62 1.58
N ARG A 168 13.23 8.57 0.52
CA ARG A 168 13.31 7.60 -0.60
C ARG A 168 13.10 6.13 -0.20
N TYR A 169 12.28 5.87 0.81
CA TYR A 169 11.96 4.50 1.21
C TYR A 169 10.70 3.97 0.51
N PRO A 170 10.78 2.90 -0.29
CA PRO A 170 9.62 2.33 -0.97
C PRO A 170 8.67 1.64 0.00
N LEU A 171 7.40 1.48 -0.41
CA LEU A 171 6.32 0.87 0.36
C LEU A 171 5.58 -0.20 -0.47
N ASP A 172 5.11 -1.25 0.18
CA ASP A 172 4.22 -2.23 -0.43
C ASP A 172 2.76 -1.71 -0.43
N TYR A 173 2.40 -0.97 -1.48
CA TYR A 173 1.06 -0.44 -1.68
C TYR A 173 0.00 -1.50 -1.98
N ALA A 174 0.40 -2.67 -2.51
CA ALA A 174 -0.50 -3.80 -2.69
C ALA A 174 -0.94 -4.34 -1.31
N LEU A 175 0.04 -4.58 -0.43
CA LEU A 175 -0.24 -4.94 0.96
C LEU A 175 -1.07 -3.87 1.68
N LEU A 176 -0.73 -2.59 1.49
CA LEU A 176 -1.48 -1.49 2.09
C LEU A 176 -2.94 -1.48 1.65
N ALA A 177 -3.25 -1.71 0.37
CA ALA A 177 -4.62 -1.77 -0.13
C ALA A 177 -5.42 -2.89 0.58
N GLY A 178 -4.86 -4.10 0.68
CA GLY A 178 -5.51 -5.18 1.44
C GLY A 178 -5.69 -4.85 2.94
N GLN A 179 -4.76 -4.12 3.54
CA GLN A 179 -4.88 -3.64 4.92
C GLN A 179 -5.95 -2.56 5.08
N LEU A 180 -6.08 -1.62 4.15
CA LEU A 180 -7.13 -0.61 4.13
C LEU A 180 -8.51 -1.24 3.93
N TYR A 181 -8.61 -2.27 3.09
CA TYR A 181 -9.82 -3.08 2.98
C TYR A 181 -10.17 -3.73 4.33
N THR A 182 -9.18 -4.37 4.96
CA THR A 182 -9.35 -5.02 6.26
C THR A 182 -9.76 -4.03 7.35
N TRP A 183 -9.17 -2.84 7.37
CA TRP A 183 -9.39 -1.79 8.38
C TRP A 183 -10.86 -1.38 8.53
N GLN A 184 -11.63 -1.47 7.44
CA GLN A 184 -13.01 -1.01 7.38
C GLN A 184 -14.01 -1.95 8.03
N TRP A 185 -13.58 -3.15 8.44
CA TRP A 185 -14.41 -4.12 9.15
C TRP A 185 -14.34 -3.92 10.67
N PRO A 186 -15.35 -4.35 11.46
CA PRO A 186 -15.38 -4.14 12.90
C PRO A 186 -14.09 -4.52 13.65
N ASP A 187 -13.53 -5.72 13.40
CA ASP A 187 -12.26 -6.19 14.01
C ASP A 187 -11.01 -5.83 13.18
N GLY A 188 -11.23 -5.09 12.09
CA GLY A 188 -10.25 -4.68 11.11
C GLY A 188 -9.10 -3.88 11.70
N PRO A 189 -9.36 -2.79 12.45
CA PRO A 189 -8.32 -1.94 13.00
C PRO A 189 -7.34 -2.69 13.89
N ASP A 190 -7.83 -3.57 14.75
CA ASP A 190 -6.98 -4.40 15.62
C ASP A 190 -6.09 -5.36 14.83
N ARG A 191 -6.64 -6.00 13.80
CA ARG A 191 -5.87 -6.88 12.93
C ARG A 191 -4.76 -6.12 12.20
N VAL A 192 -5.07 -4.96 11.62
CA VAL A 192 -4.10 -4.12 10.89
C VAL A 192 -3.03 -3.57 11.83
N ARG A 193 -3.40 -3.07 13.03
CA ARG A 193 -2.43 -2.65 14.06
C ARG A 193 -1.43 -3.76 14.39
N ARG A 194 -1.90 -4.99 14.60
CA ARG A 194 -1.03 -6.15 14.87
C ARG A 194 -0.11 -6.45 13.69
N GLU A 195 -0.59 -6.35 12.47
CA GLU A 195 0.24 -6.52 11.27
C GLU A 195 1.34 -5.45 11.16
N TRP A 196 1.00 -4.19 11.41
CA TRP A 196 1.97 -3.09 11.42
C TRP A 196 3.01 -3.28 12.52
N ALA A 197 2.59 -3.59 13.75
CA ALA A 197 3.50 -3.88 14.86
C ALA A 197 4.46 -5.02 14.52
N ARG A 198 3.95 -6.15 13.99
CA ARG A 198 4.80 -7.26 13.54
C ARG A 198 5.79 -6.81 12.47
N SER A 199 5.34 -6.06 11.45
CA SER A 199 6.24 -5.58 10.39
C SER A 199 7.30 -4.60 10.90
N PHE A 200 6.96 -3.77 11.89
CA PHE A 200 7.89 -2.84 12.54
C PHE A 200 9.01 -3.59 13.27
N HIS A 201 8.68 -4.67 13.98
CA HIS A 201 9.66 -5.48 14.72
C HIS A 201 10.38 -6.54 13.87
N ALA A 202 9.81 -6.94 12.72
CA ALA A 202 10.41 -7.94 11.85
C ALA A 202 11.63 -7.43 11.06
N TRP A 203 11.79 -6.11 10.94
CA TRP A 203 12.99 -5.53 10.31
C TRP A 203 14.17 -5.55 11.30
N GLN A 204 15.27 -6.17 10.89
CA GLN A 204 16.46 -6.39 11.73
C GLN A 204 17.71 -5.63 11.25
N GLY A 205 17.53 -4.51 10.54
CA GLY A 205 18.63 -3.93 9.76
C GLY A 205 18.87 -4.74 8.49
N GLU A 206 19.29 -4.08 7.42
CA GLU A 206 19.99 -4.81 6.37
C GLU A 206 21.34 -5.17 7.01
N LYS A 207 21.51 -6.43 7.44
CA LYS A 207 22.85 -6.89 7.80
C LYS A 207 23.67 -6.72 6.54
N ASP A 208 24.69 -5.86 6.59
CA ASP A 208 25.74 -5.84 5.58
C ASP A 208 26.30 -7.25 5.48
N SER A 209 25.87 -7.99 4.46
CA SER A 209 26.63 -9.12 3.95
C SER A 209 27.83 -8.52 3.22
N GLY A 210 28.80 -8.03 4.00
CA GLY A 210 29.87 -7.18 3.48
C GLY A 210 30.98 -6.89 4.49
N SER A 211 31.30 -7.83 5.38
CA SER A 211 32.63 -7.93 5.97
C SER A 211 32.90 -9.41 6.32
N ALA A 212 33.22 -10.18 5.29
CA ALA A 212 34.10 -11.32 5.48
C ALA A 212 35.48 -10.84 5.01
N ASP A 213 36.32 -10.48 5.97
CA ASP A 213 37.77 -10.37 5.82
C ASP A 213 38.31 -11.72 5.31
N ASP A 214 39.09 -11.71 4.23
CA ASP A 214 40.54 -12.01 4.22
C ASP A 214 41.15 -11.64 2.85
#